data_AF-Q6NF28-F1
#
_entry.id   AF-Q6NF28-F1
#
_cell.length_a   1.000
_cell.length_b   1.000
_cell.length_c   1.000
_cell.angle_alpha   90.00
_cell.angle_beta   90.00
_cell.angle_gamma   90.00
#
_symmetry.space_group_name_H-M   'P 1'
#
loop_
_entity.id
_entity.type
_entity.pdbx_description
1 polymer ?
#
loop_
_entity_poly.entity_id
_entity_poly.type
_entity_poly.pdbx_seq_one_letter_code
_entity_poly.pdbx_strand_id
1 'polypeptide(L)'
;MRQQNGWVLKGGTNIYCRIPGARQTKDLDLYRRDDPTSSTGAAESLVSAMNGYKIGPYIFHVIHPRQSGGVGTVDSERIDVTVIHGINNRLVSFGVDVSGDLEVTGTVEPVTVATSYKVHTEFLPQRFKVYSYPVASQIADKICAMYERHGNTPPGRASTRYHDLYDVALMARELTVSAFDLRSALDTQCRVRNMSLPNHLTIPDESWKDQYPIKARNFGDEQWGLTELDEALRVAGLLINPILNREFKESDRAWNCTALLWE
;
A
#
# COMPACT_ATOMS: atom_id res chain seq x y z
N MET A 1 -7.17 22.89 18.67
CA MET A 1 -6.59 22.16 17.52
C MET A 1 -6.59 20.68 17.87
N ARG A 2 -7.26 19.80 17.12
CA ARG A 2 -7.08 18.35 17.34
C ARG A 2 -5.62 18.04 17.00
N GLN A 3 -4.85 17.52 17.95
CA GLN A 3 -3.52 16.99 17.66
C GLN A 3 -3.63 15.99 16.51
N GLN A 4 -2.68 16.03 15.58
CA GLN A 4 -2.57 14.98 14.59
C GLN A 4 -2.16 13.71 15.34
N ASN A 5 -2.94 12.63 15.21
CA ASN A 5 -2.74 11.40 15.99
C ASN A 5 -1.59 10.51 15.46
N GLY A 6 -0.78 11.03 14.53
CA GLY A 6 0.35 10.33 13.91
C GLY A 6 0.00 9.18 12.95
N TRP A 7 -1.28 8.85 12.76
CA TRP A 7 -1.69 7.74 11.88
C TRP A 7 -1.54 8.07 10.40
N VAL A 8 -0.90 7.16 9.66
CA VAL A 8 -0.69 7.26 8.22
C VAL A 8 -1.16 5.98 7.54
N LEU A 9 -1.90 6.15 6.44
CA LEU A 9 -2.47 5.09 5.62
C LEU A 9 -1.47 4.64 4.54
N LYS A 10 -1.22 3.33 4.44
CA LYS A 10 -0.36 2.72 3.41
C LYS A 10 -1.13 1.61 2.64
N GLY A 11 -0.41 0.81 1.87
CA GLY A 11 -0.97 -0.36 1.18
C GLY A 11 -2.05 -0.03 0.15
N GLY A 12 -2.85 -1.03 -0.23
CA GLY A 12 -3.84 -0.90 -1.32
C GLY A 12 -4.87 0.21 -1.06
N THR A 13 -5.28 0.40 0.19
CA THR A 13 -6.25 1.44 0.56
C THR A 13 -5.69 2.85 0.35
N ASN A 14 -4.38 3.06 0.56
CA ASN A 14 -3.76 4.35 0.26
C ASN A 14 -3.79 4.68 -1.24
N ILE A 15 -3.59 3.67 -2.10
CA ILE A 15 -3.65 3.83 -3.57
C ILE A 15 -5.07 4.21 -3.96
N TYR A 16 -6.06 3.52 -3.42
CA TYR A 16 -7.47 3.84 -3.62
C TYR A 16 -7.82 5.28 -3.19
N CYS A 17 -7.25 5.76 -2.09
CA CYS A 17 -7.44 7.14 -1.64
C CYS A 17 -6.81 8.18 -2.58
N ARG A 18 -5.75 7.82 -3.32
CA ARG A 18 -5.07 8.70 -4.28
C ARG A 18 -5.63 8.60 -5.70
N ILE A 19 -6.07 7.42 -6.10
CA ILE A 19 -6.50 7.08 -7.46
C ILE A 19 -7.93 6.54 -7.39
N PRO A 20 -8.96 7.38 -7.63
CA PRO A 20 -10.33 6.93 -7.70
C PRO A 20 -10.51 5.83 -8.75
N GLY A 21 -11.14 4.71 -8.36
CA GLY A 21 -11.33 3.56 -9.26
C GLY A 21 -10.14 2.59 -9.29
N ALA A 22 -9.11 2.80 -8.46
CA ALA A 22 -8.13 1.76 -8.19
C ALA A 22 -8.77 0.56 -7.48
N ARG A 23 -8.02 -0.54 -7.47
CA ARG A 23 -8.35 -1.79 -6.77
C ARG A 23 -8.86 -1.55 -5.35
N GLN A 24 -9.97 -2.18 -4.99
CA GLN A 24 -10.40 -2.26 -3.61
C GLN A 24 -9.65 -3.38 -2.88
N THR A 25 -9.34 -3.13 -1.61
CA THR A 25 -8.80 -4.13 -0.68
C THR A 25 -9.71 -4.21 0.55
N LYS A 26 -9.74 -5.38 1.18
CA LYS A 26 -10.50 -5.57 2.42
C LYS A 26 -9.71 -5.09 3.63
N ASP A 27 -8.39 -5.18 3.59
CA ASP A 27 -7.52 -4.86 4.71
C ASP A 27 -7.08 -3.39 4.71
N LEU A 28 -6.80 -2.87 5.90
CA LEU A 28 -6.28 -1.53 6.12
C LEU A 28 -4.84 -1.61 6.62
N ASP A 29 -3.89 -1.08 5.87
CA ASP A 29 -2.51 -1.01 6.33
C ASP A 29 -2.23 0.37 6.95
N LEU A 30 -1.78 0.39 8.20
CA LEU A 30 -1.45 1.62 8.92
C LEU A 30 -0.02 1.57 9.46
N TYR A 31 0.58 2.73 9.66
CA TYR A 31 1.65 2.89 10.64
C TYR A 31 1.45 4.20 11.38
N ARG A 32 2.21 4.38 12.46
CA ARG A 32 2.19 5.59 13.26
C ARG A 32 3.55 6.27 13.22
N ARG A 33 3.56 7.56 12.87
CA ARG A 33 4.79 8.38 12.74
C ARG A 33 5.27 8.99 14.06
N ASP A 34 4.37 9.06 15.05
CA ASP A 34 4.60 9.67 16.35
C ASP A 34 4.46 8.61 17.43
N ASP A 35 5.20 8.73 18.52
CA ASP A 35 5.24 7.73 19.59
C ASP A 35 3.85 7.36 20.14
N PRO A 36 3.63 6.07 20.47
CA PRO A 36 4.47 4.91 20.18
C PRO A 36 4.53 4.53 18.69
N THR A 37 5.74 4.32 18.17
CA THR A 37 6.00 3.92 16.77
C THR A 37 6.15 2.43 16.55
N SER A 38 6.41 1.63 17.60
CA SER A 38 6.49 0.17 17.50
C SER A 38 5.14 -0.43 17.10
N SER A 39 5.14 -1.57 16.41
CA SER A 39 3.91 -2.19 15.89
C SER A 39 2.93 -2.49 17.04
N THR A 40 3.43 -3.10 18.12
CA THR A 40 2.66 -3.42 19.33
C THR A 40 2.12 -2.18 20.02
N GLY A 41 2.98 -1.18 20.29
CA GLY A 41 2.54 0.03 21.00
C GLY A 41 1.56 0.89 20.18
N ALA A 42 1.77 0.95 18.86
CA ALA A 42 0.83 1.59 17.95
C ALA A 42 -0.50 0.83 17.91
N ALA A 43 -0.46 -0.51 17.83
CA ALA A 43 -1.65 -1.36 17.83
C ALA A 43 -2.47 -1.22 19.12
N GLU A 44 -1.82 -1.26 20.29
CA GLU A 44 -2.45 -1.02 21.59
C GLU A 44 -3.11 0.37 21.64
N SER A 45 -2.43 1.39 21.11
CA SER A 45 -2.98 2.74 21.01
C SER A 45 -4.23 2.79 20.13
N LEU A 46 -4.26 2.06 19.02
CA LEU A 46 -5.42 1.99 18.13
C LEU A 46 -6.61 1.30 18.79
N VAL A 47 -6.37 0.14 19.43
CA VAL A 47 -7.41 -0.60 20.17
C VAL A 47 -7.98 0.26 21.30
N SER A 48 -7.13 0.89 22.10
CA SER A 48 -7.53 1.77 23.20
C SER A 48 -8.39 2.95 22.73
N ALA A 49 -8.03 3.56 21.59
CA ALA A 49 -8.76 4.70 21.05
C ALA A 49 -10.09 4.33 20.37
N MET A 50 -10.17 3.17 19.74
CA MET A 50 -11.27 2.83 18.81
C MET A 50 -12.20 1.72 19.27
N ASN A 51 -11.81 0.87 20.22
CA ASN A 51 -12.69 -0.20 20.68
C ASN A 51 -13.91 0.36 21.42
N GLY A 52 -15.11 0.00 20.95
CA GLY A 52 -16.37 0.53 21.44
C GLY A 52 -16.73 1.92 20.90
N TYR A 53 -15.92 2.48 19.98
CA TYR A 53 -16.21 3.78 19.37
C TYR A 53 -17.53 3.75 18.62
N LYS A 54 -18.30 4.84 18.68
CA LYS A 54 -19.65 4.93 18.07
C LYS A 54 -19.75 6.11 17.12
N ILE A 55 -20.34 5.86 15.95
CA ILE A 55 -20.73 6.88 14.98
C ILE A 55 -22.17 6.58 14.56
N GLY A 56 -23.13 7.39 15.02
CA GLY A 56 -24.55 7.11 14.79
C GLY A 56 -24.95 5.70 15.27
N PRO A 57 -25.56 4.87 14.40
CA PRO A 57 -25.95 3.50 14.75
C PRO A 57 -24.81 2.47 14.69
N TYR A 58 -23.61 2.90 14.28
CA TYR A 58 -22.45 2.01 14.10
C TYR A 58 -21.58 1.96 15.36
N ILE A 59 -21.25 0.75 15.80
CA ILE A 59 -20.35 0.47 16.93
C ILE A 59 -19.16 -0.32 16.39
N PHE A 60 -17.95 0.17 16.66
CA PHE A 60 -16.70 -0.44 16.23
C PHE A 60 -16.12 -1.30 17.36
N HIS A 61 -16.01 -2.61 17.14
CA HIS A 61 -15.26 -3.50 18.01
C HIS A 61 -13.87 -3.70 17.39
N VAL A 62 -12.84 -3.26 18.12
CA VAL A 62 -11.45 -3.24 17.63
C VAL A 62 -10.63 -4.03 18.64
N ILE A 63 -10.10 -5.18 18.24
CA ILE A 63 -9.44 -6.11 19.15
C ILE A 63 -8.20 -6.74 18.50
N HIS A 64 -7.25 -7.19 19.32
CA HIS A 64 -6.22 -8.10 18.85
C HIS A 64 -6.85 -9.46 18.48
N PRO A 65 -6.39 -10.12 17.40
CA PRO A 65 -6.85 -11.45 17.05
C PRO A 65 -6.45 -12.45 18.14
N ARG A 66 -7.24 -13.52 18.29
CA ARG A 66 -6.97 -14.57 19.30
C ARG A 66 -5.74 -15.43 18.99
N GLN A 67 -5.20 -15.34 17.77
CA GLN A 67 -3.99 -16.02 17.34
C GLN A 67 -3.13 -15.01 16.57
N SER A 68 -2.00 -14.61 17.14
CA SER A 68 -1.01 -13.78 16.48
C SER A 68 -0.09 -14.67 15.64
N GLY A 69 -0.03 -14.41 14.33
CA GLY A 69 0.95 -15.02 13.44
C GLY A 69 1.76 -13.91 12.78
N GLY A 70 2.92 -13.59 13.34
CA GLY A 70 3.88 -12.72 12.67
C GLY A 70 4.46 -13.48 11.47
N VAL A 71 4.02 -13.15 10.26
CA VAL A 71 4.61 -13.67 9.02
C VAL A 71 4.94 -12.49 8.13
N GLY A 72 6.12 -11.92 8.33
CA GLY A 72 6.66 -10.83 7.54
C GLY A 72 8.06 -10.43 8.00
N THR A 73 8.84 -9.85 7.09
CA THR A 73 10.15 -9.24 7.38
C THR A 73 10.03 -7.89 8.09
N VAL A 74 8.84 -7.26 8.03
CA VAL A 74 8.52 -5.99 8.68
C VAL A 74 7.71 -6.27 9.95
N ASP A 75 8.13 -5.67 11.06
CA ASP A 75 7.43 -5.72 12.34
C ASP A 75 6.00 -5.19 12.18
N SER A 76 5.01 -6.06 12.38
CA SER A 76 3.60 -5.73 12.13
C SER A 76 2.67 -6.51 13.04
N GLU A 77 1.62 -5.83 13.47
CA GLU A 77 0.59 -6.36 14.35
C GLU A 77 -0.77 -6.32 13.66
N ARG A 78 -1.47 -7.46 13.71
CA ARG A 78 -2.83 -7.56 13.17
C ARG A 78 -3.84 -7.10 14.22
N ILE A 79 -4.82 -6.32 13.79
CA ILE A 79 -6.01 -5.96 14.57
C ILE A 79 -7.25 -6.35 13.78
N ASP A 80 -8.24 -6.94 14.43
CA ASP A 80 -9.54 -7.23 13.84
C ASP A 80 -10.56 -6.14 14.20
N VAL A 81 -11.25 -5.63 13.19
CA VAL A 81 -12.33 -4.65 13.32
C VAL A 81 -13.64 -5.31 12.92
N THR A 82 -14.64 -5.22 13.79
CA THR A 82 -16.03 -5.60 13.49
C THR A 82 -16.95 -4.43 13.75
N VAL A 83 -17.68 -4.02 12.71
CA VAL A 83 -18.68 -2.96 12.80
C VAL A 83 -20.06 -3.58 13.00
N ILE A 84 -20.74 -3.20 14.07
CA ILE A 84 -22.11 -3.60 14.38
C ILE A 84 -23.05 -2.43 14.10
N HIS A 85 -24.23 -2.72 13.56
CA HIS A 85 -25.30 -1.76 13.34
C HIS A 85 -26.54 -2.13 14.17
N GLY A 86 -26.98 -1.25 15.07
CA GLY A 86 -28.11 -1.53 15.96
C GLY A 86 -27.79 -2.59 17.02
N ILE A 87 -28.79 -3.38 17.43
CA ILE A 87 -28.61 -4.42 18.47
C ILE A 87 -28.13 -5.71 17.79
N ASN A 88 -26.83 -5.97 17.88
CA ASN A 88 -26.15 -7.23 17.50
C ASN A 88 -26.15 -7.63 16.00
N ASN A 89 -26.44 -6.73 15.05
CA ASN A 89 -26.27 -7.05 13.63
C ASN A 89 -24.85 -6.68 13.14
N ARG A 90 -24.00 -7.69 12.95
CA ARG A 90 -22.69 -7.51 12.32
C ARG A 90 -22.86 -7.02 10.88
N LEU A 91 -22.35 -5.82 10.60
CA LEU A 91 -22.41 -5.20 9.28
C LEU A 91 -21.21 -5.58 8.42
N VAL A 92 -19.99 -5.35 8.92
CA VAL A 92 -18.75 -5.65 8.20
C VAL A 92 -17.64 -6.01 9.19
N SER A 93 -16.74 -6.88 8.74
CA SER A 93 -15.47 -7.13 9.42
C SER A 93 -14.34 -6.98 8.43
N PHE A 94 -13.25 -6.40 8.89
CA PHE A 94 -11.98 -6.27 8.19
C PHE A 94 -10.87 -6.27 9.24
N GLY A 95 -9.62 -6.38 8.83
CA GLY A 95 -8.55 -6.13 9.77
C GLY A 95 -7.57 -5.08 9.29
N VAL A 96 -6.75 -4.69 10.25
CA VAL A 96 -5.80 -3.61 10.16
C VAL A 96 -4.43 -4.18 10.44
N ASP A 97 -3.51 -4.01 9.50
CA ASP A 97 -2.11 -4.38 9.68
C ASP A 97 -1.34 -3.12 10.11
N VAL A 98 -0.89 -3.09 11.36
CA VAL A 98 -0.16 -1.97 11.95
C VAL A 98 1.33 -2.25 11.86
N SER A 99 2.01 -1.57 10.95
CA SER A 99 3.47 -1.64 10.81
C SER A 99 4.15 -0.78 11.88
N GLY A 100 5.23 -1.31 12.47
CA GLY A 100 6.08 -0.64 13.45
C GLY A 100 7.36 -0.07 12.85
N ASP A 101 7.89 0.99 13.47
CA ASP A 101 9.25 1.52 13.29
C ASP A 101 9.71 1.62 11.82
N LEU A 102 8.80 2.08 10.95
CA LEU A 102 9.06 2.17 9.52
C LEU A 102 10.07 3.28 9.20
N GLU A 103 11.07 2.92 8.40
CA GLU A 103 11.93 3.89 7.72
C GLU A 103 11.22 4.43 6.47
N VAL A 104 10.73 5.66 6.53
CA VAL A 104 9.90 6.28 5.49
C VAL A 104 10.71 7.33 4.73
N THR A 105 10.73 7.22 3.39
CA THR A 105 11.35 8.19 2.49
C THR A 105 10.28 9.06 1.82
N GLY A 106 10.50 10.37 1.79
CA GLY A 106 9.58 11.33 1.19
C GLY A 106 8.55 11.88 2.19
N THR A 107 7.67 12.75 1.71
CA THR A 107 6.76 13.51 2.57
C THR A 107 5.41 12.81 2.76
N VAL A 108 5.05 12.59 4.02
CA VAL A 108 3.66 12.24 4.39
C VAL A 108 2.80 13.48 4.27
N GLU A 109 1.78 13.42 3.42
CA GLU A 109 0.89 14.53 3.14
C GLU A 109 -0.58 14.17 3.43
N PRO A 110 -1.41 15.16 3.83
CA PRO A 110 -2.84 14.95 3.95
C PRO A 110 -3.50 14.93 2.56
N VAL A 111 -4.17 13.83 2.22
CA VAL A 111 -4.99 13.69 1.01
C VAL A 111 -6.47 13.83 1.38
N THR A 112 -7.21 14.66 0.63
CA THR A 112 -8.67 14.77 0.76
C THR A 112 -9.32 13.80 -0.21
N VAL A 113 -9.91 12.74 0.33
CA VAL A 113 -10.55 11.66 -0.43
C VAL A 113 -11.99 12.02 -0.68
N ALA A 114 -12.42 11.95 -1.94
CA ALA A 114 -13.84 11.97 -2.31
C ALA A 114 -14.36 10.53 -2.34
N THR A 115 -15.52 10.29 -1.75
CA THR A 115 -16.04 8.94 -1.63
C THR A 115 -16.76 8.49 -2.89
N SER A 116 -16.66 7.20 -3.25
CA SER A 116 -17.35 6.62 -4.40
C SER A 116 -18.72 6.02 -4.07
N TYR A 117 -19.07 5.91 -2.77
CA TYR A 117 -20.37 5.38 -2.35
C TYR A 117 -21.49 6.40 -2.63
N LYS A 118 -22.65 5.91 -3.03
CA LYS A 118 -23.84 6.73 -3.35
C LYS A 118 -24.78 6.94 -2.16
N VAL A 119 -24.39 6.48 -0.97
CA VAL A 119 -25.19 6.54 0.25
C VAL A 119 -24.99 7.91 0.91
N HIS A 120 -26.10 8.60 1.21
CA HIS A 120 -26.10 9.92 1.84
C HIS A 120 -26.60 9.79 3.28
N THR A 121 -25.69 9.91 4.24
CA THR A 121 -26.00 9.92 5.68
C THR A 121 -25.04 10.88 6.37
N GLU A 122 -25.47 11.51 7.47
CA GLU A 122 -24.59 12.37 8.28
C GLU A 122 -23.40 11.61 8.91
N PHE A 123 -23.49 10.29 9.02
CA PHE A 123 -22.46 9.41 9.59
C PHE A 123 -21.38 8.97 8.59
N LEU A 124 -21.61 9.21 7.29
CA LEU A 124 -20.70 8.83 6.21
C LEU A 124 -20.33 10.07 5.38
N PRO A 125 -19.20 10.73 5.69
CA PRO A 125 -18.85 11.99 5.07
C PRO A 125 -18.41 11.79 3.62
N GLN A 126 -19.03 12.55 2.70
CA GLN A 126 -18.71 12.52 1.25
C GLN A 126 -17.26 12.88 0.93
N ARG A 127 -16.57 13.55 1.86
CA ARG A 127 -15.14 13.86 1.78
C ARG A 127 -14.50 13.70 3.15
N PHE A 128 -13.34 13.06 3.21
CA PHE A 128 -12.56 12.92 4.44
C PHE A 128 -11.07 13.08 4.17
N LYS A 129 -10.29 13.39 5.21
CA LYS A 129 -8.84 13.54 5.11
C LYS A 129 -8.14 12.30 5.67
N VAL A 130 -7.12 11.83 4.96
CA VAL A 130 -6.18 10.81 5.42
C VAL A 130 -4.76 11.34 5.30
N TYR A 131 -3.87 10.98 6.22
CA TYR A 131 -2.44 11.14 5.98
C TYR A 131 -1.98 9.96 5.14
N SER A 132 -1.38 10.26 3.99
CA SER A 132 -1.07 9.28 2.97
C SER A 132 0.41 8.94 2.98
N TYR A 133 0.72 7.64 2.90
CA TYR A 133 2.08 7.16 2.75
C TYR A 133 2.72 7.71 1.46
N PRO A 134 4.01 8.10 1.47
CA PRO A 134 4.66 8.69 0.32
C PRO A 134 4.62 7.77 -0.90
N VAL A 135 4.40 8.35 -2.08
CA VAL A 135 4.29 7.62 -3.35
C VAL A 135 5.56 6.81 -3.63
N ALA A 136 6.74 7.40 -3.42
CA ALA A 136 8.04 6.74 -3.58
C ALA A 136 8.17 5.48 -2.70
N SER A 137 7.90 5.60 -1.40
CA SER A 137 7.94 4.45 -0.48
C SER A 137 6.90 3.39 -0.83
N GLN A 138 5.71 3.79 -1.26
CA GLN A 138 4.69 2.85 -1.68
C GLN A 138 5.08 2.04 -2.94
N ILE A 139 5.70 2.69 -3.93
CA ILE A 139 6.23 2.00 -5.11
C ILE A 139 7.37 1.05 -4.71
N ALA A 140 8.30 1.53 -3.88
CA ALA A 140 9.43 0.73 -3.41
C ALA A 140 8.98 -0.52 -2.63
N ASP A 141 8.01 -0.37 -1.72
CA ASP A 141 7.42 -1.48 -0.96
C ASP A 141 6.90 -2.59 -1.87
N LYS A 142 6.24 -2.20 -2.96
CA LYS A 142 5.65 -3.11 -3.94
C LYS A 142 6.70 -3.81 -4.79
N ILE A 143 7.65 -3.05 -5.33
CA ILE A 143 8.75 -3.60 -6.11
C ILE A 143 9.54 -4.61 -5.27
N CYS A 144 9.93 -4.26 -4.05
CA CYS A 144 10.62 -5.19 -3.17
C CYS A 144 9.76 -6.41 -2.83
N ALA A 145 8.45 -6.25 -2.59
CA ALA A 145 7.55 -7.38 -2.31
C ALA A 145 7.35 -8.31 -3.52
N MET A 146 7.48 -7.81 -4.74
CA MET A 146 7.47 -8.64 -5.96
C MET A 146 8.70 -9.54 -6.06
N TYR A 147 9.87 -9.07 -5.62
CA TYR A 147 11.13 -9.84 -5.73
C TYR A 147 11.51 -10.61 -4.47
N GLU A 148 10.77 -10.41 -3.37
CA GLU A 148 10.99 -11.15 -2.12
C GLU A 148 10.81 -12.67 -2.33
N ARG A 149 11.74 -13.44 -1.76
CA ARG A 149 11.74 -14.90 -1.80
C ARG A 149 11.32 -15.45 -0.45
N HIS A 150 10.48 -16.47 -0.46
CA HIS A 150 9.89 -17.03 0.76
C HIS A 150 10.31 -18.48 0.99
N GLY A 151 10.43 -18.85 2.27
CA GLY A 151 10.78 -20.20 2.70
C GLY A 151 12.27 -20.41 2.95
N ASN A 152 12.60 -21.55 3.54
CA ASN A 152 13.94 -21.81 4.10
C ASN A 152 14.90 -22.49 3.11
N THR A 153 14.46 -22.77 1.88
CA THR A 153 15.26 -23.49 0.88
C THR A 153 15.74 -22.52 -0.19
N PRO A 154 17.06 -22.29 -0.37
CA PRO A 154 17.55 -21.41 -1.44
C PRO A 154 17.13 -21.89 -2.84
N PRO A 155 16.77 -20.99 -3.79
CA PRO A 155 16.68 -19.53 -3.66
C PRO A 155 15.36 -19.04 -3.04
N GLY A 156 14.49 -19.93 -2.58
CA GLY A 156 13.16 -19.64 -2.03
C GLY A 156 12.07 -19.64 -3.09
N ARG A 157 10.82 -19.75 -2.65
CA ARG A 157 9.64 -19.62 -3.52
C ARG A 157 9.51 -18.17 -3.97
N ALA A 158 9.29 -17.96 -5.26
CA ALA A 158 9.01 -16.65 -5.82
C ALA A 158 7.74 -16.03 -5.21
N SER A 159 7.71 -14.70 -5.14
CA SER A 159 6.52 -13.95 -4.81
C SER A 159 5.40 -14.22 -5.82
N THR A 160 4.17 -14.31 -5.32
CA THR A 160 2.93 -14.40 -6.12
C THR A 160 2.10 -13.13 -5.99
N ARG A 161 2.74 -12.00 -5.69
CA ARG A 161 2.09 -10.70 -5.51
C ARG A 161 1.84 -10.02 -6.86
N TYR A 162 1.08 -10.69 -7.73
CA TYR A 162 0.72 -10.18 -9.05
C TYR A 162 0.08 -8.78 -9.01
N HIS A 163 -0.70 -8.51 -7.95
CA HIS A 163 -1.35 -7.22 -7.74
C HIS A 163 -0.36 -6.08 -7.53
N ASP A 164 0.87 -6.34 -7.06
CA ASP A 164 1.85 -5.28 -6.86
C ASP A 164 2.38 -4.74 -8.18
N LEU A 165 2.53 -5.58 -9.22
CA LEU A 165 2.85 -5.10 -10.58
C LEU A 165 1.72 -4.25 -11.15
N TYR A 166 0.47 -4.69 -10.99
CA TYR A 166 -0.70 -3.92 -11.41
C TYR A 166 -0.74 -2.56 -10.70
N ASP A 167 -0.58 -2.56 -9.38
CA ASP A 167 -0.62 -1.34 -8.57
C ASP A 167 0.53 -0.38 -8.93
N VAL A 168 1.75 -0.88 -9.18
CA VAL A 168 2.88 -0.03 -9.64
C VAL A 168 2.60 0.57 -11.02
N ALA A 169 2.10 -0.23 -11.96
CA ALA A 169 1.76 0.28 -13.29
C ALA A 169 0.62 1.32 -13.25
N LEU A 170 -0.36 1.12 -12.38
CA LEU A 170 -1.43 2.10 -12.15
C LEU A 170 -0.88 3.39 -11.53
N MET A 171 -0.03 3.28 -10.52
CA MET A 171 0.63 4.45 -9.92
C MET A 171 1.51 5.20 -10.92
N ALA A 172 2.18 4.49 -11.84
CA ALA A 172 2.94 5.13 -12.91
C ALA A 172 2.07 5.95 -13.88
N ARG A 173 0.80 5.57 -14.10
CA ARG A 173 -0.12 6.31 -14.97
C ARG A 173 -0.77 7.52 -14.29
N GLU A 174 -0.88 7.49 -12.97
CA GLU A 174 -1.74 8.45 -12.26
C GLU A 174 -0.98 9.35 -11.29
N LEU A 175 0.22 8.97 -10.85
CA LEU A 175 0.94 9.67 -9.79
C LEU A 175 2.32 10.13 -10.24
N THR A 176 2.71 11.31 -9.78
CA THR A 176 4.06 11.86 -9.93
C THR A 176 4.96 11.41 -8.77
N VAL A 177 6.25 11.23 -9.06
CA VAL A 177 7.28 10.93 -8.08
C VAL A 177 8.63 11.49 -8.52
N SER A 178 9.48 11.91 -7.58
CA SER A 178 10.85 12.33 -7.88
C SER A 178 11.77 11.11 -8.05
N ALA A 179 12.77 11.23 -8.91
CA ALA A 179 13.77 10.17 -9.10
C ALA A 179 14.61 9.97 -7.84
N PHE A 180 14.92 11.05 -7.12
CA PHE A 180 15.65 11.02 -5.87
C PHE A 180 14.89 10.25 -4.78
N ASP A 181 13.63 10.59 -4.52
CA ASP A 181 12.85 9.94 -3.47
C ASP A 181 12.61 8.47 -3.80
N LEU A 182 12.29 8.15 -5.06
CA LEU A 182 12.06 6.77 -5.48
C LEU A 182 13.33 5.92 -5.34
N ARG A 183 14.50 6.45 -5.73
CA ARG A 183 15.79 5.77 -5.52
C ARG A 183 16.07 5.54 -4.05
N SER A 184 15.94 6.59 -3.23
CA SER A 184 16.19 6.49 -1.79
C SER A 184 15.22 5.50 -1.13
N ALA A 185 13.95 5.49 -1.53
CA ALA A 185 12.96 4.54 -1.03
C ALA A 185 13.29 3.09 -1.39
N LEU A 186 13.73 2.83 -2.63
CA LEU A 186 14.17 1.50 -3.07
C LEU A 186 15.42 1.05 -2.31
N ASP A 187 16.42 1.93 -2.15
CA ASP A 187 17.65 1.63 -1.40
C ASP A 187 17.32 1.30 0.08
N THR A 188 16.42 2.05 0.71
CA THR A 188 15.93 1.78 2.07
C THR A 188 15.24 0.41 2.16
N GLN A 189 14.29 0.12 1.27
CA GLN A 189 13.54 -1.15 1.31
C GLN A 189 14.44 -2.36 1.02
N CYS A 190 15.37 -2.25 0.07
CA CYS A 190 16.38 -3.29 -0.18
C CYS A 190 17.22 -3.58 1.06
N ARG A 191 17.67 -2.53 1.77
CA ARG A 191 18.46 -2.69 3.01
C ARG A 191 17.63 -3.33 4.12
N VAL A 192 16.42 -2.81 4.39
CA VAL A 192 15.55 -3.33 5.46
C VAL A 192 15.21 -4.80 5.25
N ARG A 193 14.97 -5.21 3.99
CA ARG A 193 14.65 -6.60 3.64
C ARG A 193 15.86 -7.47 3.33
N ASN A 194 17.07 -6.92 3.43
CA ASN A 194 18.33 -7.58 3.08
C ASN A 194 18.27 -8.29 1.71
N MET A 195 17.89 -7.54 0.68
CA MET A 195 17.72 -8.05 -0.68
C MET A 195 18.37 -7.15 -1.73
N SER A 196 18.58 -7.71 -2.92
CA SER A 196 18.94 -6.96 -4.11
C SER A 196 17.81 -7.04 -5.14
N LEU A 197 17.64 -5.97 -5.90
CA LEU A 197 16.74 -5.92 -7.05
C LEU A 197 17.51 -6.19 -8.34
N PRO A 198 16.84 -6.69 -9.39
CA PRO A 198 17.45 -6.71 -10.72
C PRO A 198 17.67 -5.29 -11.24
N ASN A 199 18.55 -5.14 -12.22
CA ASN A 199 18.80 -3.85 -12.86
C ASN A 199 17.64 -3.41 -13.78
N HIS A 200 16.77 -4.34 -14.16
CA HIS A 200 15.56 -4.08 -14.94
C HIS A 200 14.38 -4.84 -14.35
N LEU A 201 13.19 -4.26 -14.47
CA LEU A 201 11.93 -4.91 -14.11
C LEU A 201 11.69 -6.11 -15.03
N THR A 202 11.67 -7.30 -14.44
CA THR A 202 11.33 -8.58 -15.08
C THR A 202 10.34 -9.33 -14.19
N ILE A 203 9.75 -10.41 -14.71
CA ILE A 203 8.92 -11.27 -13.86
C ILE A 203 9.79 -12.01 -12.83
N PRO A 204 9.37 -12.11 -11.56
CA PRO A 204 10.10 -12.87 -10.54
C PRO A 204 10.20 -14.39 -10.81
N ASP A 205 9.25 -14.91 -11.60
CA ASP A 205 9.12 -16.32 -11.95
C ASP A 205 8.28 -16.50 -13.22
N GLU A 206 8.58 -17.53 -14.01
CA GLU A 206 7.92 -17.82 -15.28
C GLU A 206 6.40 -18.03 -15.15
N SER A 207 5.93 -18.54 -13.99
CA SER A 207 4.49 -18.71 -13.74
C SER A 207 3.69 -17.42 -13.84
N TRP A 208 4.33 -16.25 -13.73
CA TRP A 208 3.66 -14.95 -13.89
C TRP A 208 3.08 -14.76 -15.29
N LYS A 209 3.67 -15.37 -16.34
CA LYS A 209 3.16 -15.29 -17.73
C LYS A 209 1.72 -15.76 -17.83
N ASP A 210 1.41 -16.87 -17.19
CA ASP A 210 0.06 -17.45 -17.22
C ASP A 210 -0.83 -16.91 -16.09
N GLN A 211 -0.26 -16.68 -14.90
CA GLN A 211 -1.04 -16.34 -13.71
C GLN A 211 -1.42 -14.86 -13.65
N TYR A 212 -0.56 -13.94 -14.10
CA TYR A 212 -0.84 -12.51 -14.00
C TYR A 212 -2.13 -12.14 -14.74
N PRO A 213 -2.32 -12.48 -16.04
CA PRO A 213 -3.52 -12.06 -16.77
C PRO A 213 -4.82 -12.64 -16.17
N ILE A 214 -4.76 -13.86 -15.62
CA ILE A 214 -5.89 -14.49 -14.95
C ILE A 214 -6.27 -13.72 -13.68
N LYS A 215 -5.28 -13.33 -12.88
CA LYS A 215 -5.52 -12.62 -11.61
C LYS A 215 -5.90 -11.16 -11.84
N ALA A 216 -5.28 -10.49 -12.81
CA ALA A 216 -5.43 -9.07 -13.09
C ALA A 216 -6.85 -8.67 -13.48
N ARG A 217 -7.62 -9.57 -14.08
CA ARG A 217 -9.07 -9.37 -14.36
C ARG A 217 -9.90 -9.05 -13.10
N ASN A 218 -9.38 -9.36 -11.91
CA ASN A 218 -10.05 -9.10 -10.64
C ASN A 218 -9.43 -7.93 -9.85
N PHE A 219 -8.39 -7.28 -10.36
CA PHE A 219 -7.68 -6.24 -9.62
C PHE A 219 -8.32 -4.86 -9.79
N GLY A 220 -8.86 -4.54 -10.94
CA GLY A 220 -9.45 -3.23 -11.16
C GLY A 220 -10.26 -3.16 -12.45
N ASP A 221 -10.64 -1.94 -12.78
CA ASP A 221 -11.43 -1.67 -13.98
C ASP A 221 -10.59 -1.90 -15.25
N GLU A 222 -11.19 -2.54 -16.25
CA GLU A 222 -10.56 -2.80 -17.57
C GLU A 222 -10.14 -1.50 -18.27
N GLN A 223 -10.73 -0.36 -17.91
CA GLN A 223 -10.35 0.96 -18.43
C GLN A 223 -8.85 1.27 -18.25
N TRP A 224 -8.22 0.66 -17.25
CA TRP A 224 -6.80 0.85 -17.00
C TRP A 224 -5.94 0.07 -18.00
N GLY A 225 -6.44 -0.93 -18.73
CA GLY A 225 -5.64 -1.67 -19.72
C GLY A 225 -4.39 -2.32 -19.14
N LEU A 226 -4.42 -2.69 -17.86
CA LEU A 226 -3.30 -3.31 -17.12
C LEU A 226 -3.55 -4.81 -16.86
N THR A 227 -4.51 -5.43 -17.55
CA THR A 227 -4.77 -6.88 -17.43
C THR A 227 -3.72 -7.72 -18.16
N GLU A 228 -3.10 -7.16 -19.20
CA GLU A 228 -2.05 -7.83 -19.96
C GLU A 228 -0.70 -7.64 -19.28
N LEU A 229 0.04 -8.74 -19.09
CA LEU A 229 1.31 -8.75 -18.38
C LEU A 229 2.35 -7.83 -19.05
N ASP A 230 2.47 -7.90 -20.38
CA ASP A 230 3.46 -7.13 -21.12
C ASP A 230 3.22 -5.63 -21.01
N GLU A 231 1.95 -5.20 -21.04
CA GLU A 231 1.60 -3.79 -20.88
C GLU A 231 1.86 -3.30 -19.46
N ALA A 232 1.53 -4.10 -18.45
CA ALA A 232 1.83 -3.77 -17.06
C ALA A 232 3.35 -3.67 -16.81
N LEU A 233 4.14 -4.62 -17.34
CA LEU A 233 5.61 -4.58 -17.29
C LEU A 233 6.17 -3.38 -18.05
N ARG A 234 5.64 -3.06 -19.23
CA ARG A 234 6.08 -1.91 -20.03
C ARG A 234 5.87 -0.61 -19.25
N VAL A 235 4.67 -0.38 -18.73
CA VAL A 235 4.32 0.84 -17.99
C VAL A 235 5.12 0.97 -16.70
N ALA A 236 5.16 -0.09 -15.88
CA ALA A 236 5.94 -0.08 -14.65
C ALA A 236 7.46 0.05 -14.94
N GLY A 237 7.93 -0.56 -16.02
CA GLY A 237 9.32 -0.51 -16.46
C GLY A 237 9.78 0.86 -16.92
N LEU A 238 8.93 1.64 -17.61
CA LEU A 238 9.25 3.03 -17.97
C LEU A 238 9.54 3.90 -16.74
N LEU A 239 8.78 3.69 -15.67
CA LEU A 239 9.00 4.35 -14.38
C LEU A 239 10.26 3.82 -13.69
N ILE A 240 10.37 2.50 -13.54
CA ILE A 240 11.31 1.90 -12.57
C ILE A 240 12.69 1.60 -13.17
N ASN A 241 12.79 1.21 -14.44
CA ASN A 241 14.06 0.79 -15.03
C ASN A 241 15.14 1.89 -14.99
N PRO A 242 14.85 3.16 -15.31
CA PRO A 242 15.86 4.21 -15.21
C PRO A 242 16.40 4.41 -13.78
N ILE A 243 15.58 4.11 -12.77
CA ILE A 243 15.98 4.18 -11.37
C ILE A 243 16.83 2.98 -10.97
N LEU A 244 16.42 1.76 -11.35
CA LEU A 244 17.17 0.52 -11.08
C LEU A 244 18.56 0.53 -11.74
N ASN A 245 18.64 1.00 -12.99
CA ASN A 245 19.90 1.15 -13.72
C ASN A 245 20.76 2.32 -13.28
N ARG A 246 20.26 3.16 -12.35
CA ARG A 246 20.91 4.40 -11.92
C ARG A 246 21.27 5.32 -13.10
N GLU A 247 20.38 5.43 -14.09
CA GLU A 247 20.58 6.24 -15.30
C GLU A 247 20.68 7.74 -14.99
N PHE A 248 19.93 8.22 -14.00
CA PHE A 248 19.98 9.62 -13.58
C PHE A 248 21.10 9.89 -12.58
N LYS A 249 22.04 10.76 -12.94
CA LYS A 249 23.09 11.25 -12.02
C LYS A 249 22.61 12.40 -11.12
N GLU A 250 21.59 13.13 -11.56
CA GLU A 250 21.04 14.31 -10.89
C GLU A 250 19.73 13.98 -10.17
N SER A 251 19.45 14.70 -9.08
CA SER A 251 18.29 14.53 -8.18
C SER A 251 16.97 15.05 -8.74
N ASP A 252 17.01 15.84 -9.81
CA ASP A 252 15.92 16.78 -10.12
C ASP A 252 14.90 16.25 -11.13
N ARG A 253 15.04 14.99 -11.57
CA ARG A 253 14.07 14.39 -12.48
C ARG A 253 12.76 14.07 -11.77
N ALA A 254 11.65 14.41 -12.41
CA ALA A 254 10.31 14.09 -11.95
C ALA A 254 9.59 13.21 -12.98
N TRP A 255 8.79 12.27 -12.50
CA TRP A 255 8.00 11.41 -13.36
C TRP A 255 6.74 12.13 -13.84
N ASN A 256 6.61 12.30 -15.16
CA ASN A 256 5.39 12.78 -15.79
C ASN A 256 4.47 11.58 -16.10
N CYS A 257 3.45 11.39 -15.27
CA CYS A 257 2.52 10.28 -15.39
C CYS A 257 1.61 10.35 -16.64
N THR A 258 1.37 11.55 -17.18
CA THR A 258 0.58 11.73 -18.41
C THR A 258 1.39 11.33 -19.65
N ALA A 259 2.67 11.69 -19.69
CA ALA A 259 3.56 11.37 -20.81
C ALA A 259 4.28 10.01 -20.68
N LEU A 260 4.24 9.40 -19.48
CA LEU A 260 4.96 8.19 -19.11
C LEU A 260 6.48 8.27 -19.37
N LEU A 261 7.08 9.38 -18.95
CA LEU A 261 8.51 9.62 -19.07
C LEU A 261 9.06 10.46 -17.90
N TRP A 262 10.39 10.42 -17.74
CA TRP A 262 11.11 11.24 -16.78
C TRP A 262 11.51 12.59 -17.39
N GLU A 263 11.17 13.70 -16.73
CA GLU A 263 11.47 15.08 -17.12
C GLU A 263 12.47 15.73 -16.16
#